data_AF-A0A2N7IGG9-F1
#
_entry.id   AF-A0A2N7IGG9-F1
#
_cell.length_a   1.000
_cell.length_b   1.000
_cell.length_c   1.000
_cell.angle_alpha   90.00
_cell.angle_beta   90.00
_cell.angle_gamma   90.00
#
_symmetry.space_group_name_H-M   'P 1'
#
loop_
_entity.id
_entity.type
_entity.pdbx_description
1 polymer ?
#
loop_
_entity_poly.entity_id
_entity_poly.type
_entity_poly.pdbx_seq_one_letter_code
_entity_poly.pdbx_strand_id
1 'polypeptide(L)'
;MLERFFERTMKSYLMITGFLTATAFSTFLAPDWSMQTLFSYNDTMMENKEYLLGTYQHWGVMVGCIGVLLMFSAKYKSLRTSTMIYSAFEKSMFVGIFLYNACINDYEWFYGWSGVFALDAFVTVYSLVYLYYYLNRDKTKVPAHLR
;
A
#
# COMPACT_ATOMS: atom_id res chain seq x y z
N MET A 1 -0.99 17.71 18.58
CA MET A 1 0.27 17.19 17.98
C MET A 1 0.00 16.47 16.66
N LEU A 2 -0.83 15.42 16.65
CA LEU A 2 -1.18 14.67 15.43
C LEU A 2 -1.79 15.51 14.30
N GLU A 3 -2.62 16.50 14.63
CA GLU A 3 -3.22 17.38 13.61
C GLU A 3 -2.18 18.17 12.80
N ARG A 4 -1.21 18.82 13.49
CA ARG A 4 -0.09 19.52 12.84
C ARG A 4 0.83 18.56 12.08
N PHE A 5 0.97 17.32 12.56
CA PHE A 5 1.71 16.28 11.86
C PHE A 5 1.06 16.00 10.50
N PHE A 6 -0.23 15.63 10.49
CA PHE A 6 -0.95 15.33 9.24
C PHE A 6 -1.05 16.53 8.29
N GLU A 7 -1.20 17.75 8.82
CA GLU A 7 -1.15 18.96 8.00
C GLU A 7 0.15 19.06 7.18
N ARG A 8 1.29 18.72 7.78
CA ARG A 8 2.60 18.81 7.13
C ARG A 8 2.94 17.61 6.26
N THR A 9 2.57 16.40 6.69
CA THR A 9 3.06 15.16 6.07
C THR A 9 2.09 14.56 5.07
N MET A 10 0.77 14.77 5.22
CA MET A 10 -0.25 14.01 4.49
C MET A 10 -0.12 14.13 2.97
N LYS A 11 0.13 15.34 2.45
CA LYS A 11 0.23 15.54 1.00
C LYS A 11 1.42 14.77 0.41
N SER A 12 2.60 14.91 1.02
CA SER A 12 3.80 14.22 0.56
C SER A 12 3.70 12.72 0.74
N TYR A 13 3.14 12.27 1.88
CA TYR A 13 2.83 10.86 2.13
C TYR A 13 1.98 10.29 1.00
N LEU A 14 0.79 10.85 0.75
CA LEU A 14 -0.16 10.37 -0.26
C LEU A 14 0.44 10.35 -1.67
N MET A 15 1.26 11.35 -2.02
CA MET A 15 1.91 11.41 -3.33
C MET A 15 3.03 10.37 -3.47
N ILE A 16 3.92 10.26 -2.48
CA ILE A 16 5.10 9.38 -2.56
C ILE A 16 4.65 7.92 -2.45
N THR A 17 3.87 7.57 -1.43
CA THR A 17 3.42 6.19 -1.26
C THR A 17 2.44 5.80 -2.35
N GLY A 18 1.58 6.73 -2.78
CA GLY A 18 0.70 6.51 -3.92
C GLY A 18 1.46 6.24 -5.22
N PHE A 19 2.52 7.02 -5.51
CA PHE A 19 3.36 6.80 -6.68
C PHE A 19 4.08 5.44 -6.63
N LEU A 20 4.74 5.12 -5.51
CA LEU A 20 5.42 3.83 -5.33
C LEU A 20 4.44 2.65 -5.38
N THR A 21 3.22 2.81 -4.89
CA THR A 21 2.19 1.77 -4.99
C THR A 21 1.68 1.66 -6.43
N ALA A 22 1.56 2.79 -7.15
CA ALA A 22 1.12 2.83 -8.54
C ALA A 22 2.08 2.13 -9.50
N THR A 23 3.37 2.00 -9.17
CA THR A 23 4.31 1.25 -10.02
C THR A 23 3.95 -0.23 -10.12
N ALA A 24 3.15 -0.78 -9.19
CA ALA A 24 2.61 -2.14 -9.30
C ALA A 24 1.71 -2.34 -10.53
N PHE A 25 1.20 -1.27 -11.14
CA PHE A 25 0.48 -1.35 -12.41
C PHE A 25 1.34 -1.91 -13.55
N SER A 26 2.68 -1.81 -13.43
CA SER A 26 3.59 -2.45 -14.38
C SER A 26 3.44 -3.98 -14.43
N THR A 27 2.98 -4.63 -13.35
CA THR A 27 2.71 -6.08 -13.33
C THR A 27 1.55 -6.48 -14.22
N PHE A 28 0.61 -5.56 -14.47
CA PHE A 28 -0.44 -5.79 -15.45
C PHE A 28 0.13 -5.86 -16.89
N LEU A 29 1.05 -4.94 -17.21
CA LEU A 29 1.60 -4.79 -18.57
C LEU A 29 2.77 -5.73 -18.86
N ALA A 30 3.64 -5.94 -17.89
CA ALA A 30 4.88 -6.69 -17.99
C ALA A 30 5.11 -7.50 -16.70
N PRO A 31 4.29 -8.53 -16.43
CA PRO A 31 4.33 -9.30 -15.19
C PRO A 31 5.71 -9.86 -14.89
N ASP A 32 6.30 -10.65 -15.81
CA ASP A 32 7.61 -11.27 -15.62
C ASP A 32 8.70 -10.25 -15.25
N TRP A 33 8.81 -9.17 -16.03
CA TRP A 33 9.78 -8.10 -15.77
C TRP A 33 9.54 -7.42 -14.43
N SER A 34 8.29 -7.07 -14.11
CA SER A 34 7.95 -6.37 -12.87
C SER A 34 8.20 -7.24 -11.64
N MET A 35 7.86 -8.53 -11.69
CA MET A 35 8.02 -9.45 -10.57
C MET A 35 9.49 -9.64 -10.26
N GLN A 36 10.34 -9.81 -11.27
CA GLN A 36 11.78 -9.94 -11.08
C GLN A 36 12.46 -8.62 -10.68
N THR A 37 12.11 -7.51 -11.35
CA THR A 37 12.85 -6.24 -11.23
C THR A 37 12.34 -5.37 -10.09
N LEU A 38 11.02 -5.23 -9.94
CA LEU A 38 10.42 -4.38 -8.92
C LEU A 38 10.16 -5.14 -7.63
N PHE A 39 9.82 -6.43 -7.73
CA PHE A 39 9.44 -7.26 -6.59
C PHE A 39 10.48 -8.33 -6.23
N SER A 40 11.65 -8.32 -6.88
CA SER A 40 12.79 -9.19 -6.54
C SER A 40 12.46 -10.69 -6.48
N TYR A 41 11.51 -11.15 -7.29
CA TYR A 41 11.19 -12.56 -7.41
C TYR A 41 12.37 -13.34 -7.97
N ASN A 42 12.66 -14.48 -7.34
CA ASN A 42 13.61 -15.45 -7.87
C ASN A 42 12.89 -16.54 -8.71
N ASP A 43 13.66 -17.42 -9.34
CA ASP A 43 13.10 -18.48 -10.21
C ASP A 43 12.15 -19.42 -9.47
N THR A 44 12.41 -19.73 -8.20
CA THR A 44 11.53 -20.57 -7.38
C THR A 44 10.17 -19.92 -7.11
N MET A 45 10.11 -18.59 -6.96
CA MET A 45 8.85 -17.86 -6.81
C MET A 45 8.07 -17.71 -8.11
N MET A 46 8.75 -17.89 -9.25
CA MET A 46 8.14 -17.87 -10.59
C MET A 46 7.71 -19.26 -11.06
N GLU A 47 7.82 -20.29 -10.20
CA GLU A 47 7.29 -21.62 -10.47
C GLU A 47 5.77 -21.53 -10.68
N ASN A 48 5.26 -22.12 -11.77
CA ASN A 48 3.86 -22.00 -12.22
C ASN A 48 3.40 -20.59 -12.65
N LYS A 49 4.31 -19.69 -13.03
CA LYS A 49 3.95 -18.34 -13.50
C LYS A 49 2.88 -18.31 -14.60
N GLU A 50 2.86 -19.28 -15.51
CA GLU A 50 1.87 -19.33 -16.60
C GLU A 50 0.44 -19.52 -16.06
N TYR A 51 0.29 -20.32 -15.01
CA TYR A 51 -0.99 -20.54 -14.34
C TYR A 51 -1.40 -19.33 -13.48
N LEU A 52 -0.42 -18.67 -12.85
CA LEU A 52 -0.64 -17.54 -11.94
C LEU A 52 -0.68 -16.17 -12.65
N LEU A 53 -0.43 -16.14 -13.96
CA LEU A 53 -0.30 -14.91 -14.75
C LEU A 53 -1.49 -13.98 -14.56
N GLY A 54 -2.72 -14.51 -14.67
CA GLY A 54 -3.94 -13.73 -14.47
C GLY A 54 -4.05 -13.15 -13.06
N THR A 55 -3.59 -13.88 -12.04
CA THR A 55 -3.56 -13.42 -10.66
C THR A 55 -2.59 -12.27 -10.47
N TYR A 56 -1.38 -12.36 -11.05
CA TYR A 56 -0.37 -11.29 -10.96
C TYR A 56 -0.82 -10.03 -11.67
N GLN A 57 -1.37 -10.16 -12.87
CA GLN A 57 -1.89 -9.02 -13.62
C GLN A 57 -3.06 -8.35 -12.91
N HIS A 58 -4.00 -9.14 -12.39
CA HIS A 58 -5.14 -8.62 -11.62
C HIS A 58 -4.69 -7.92 -10.34
N TRP A 59 -3.76 -8.51 -9.60
CA TRP A 59 -3.15 -7.91 -8.41
C TRP A 59 -2.47 -6.58 -8.75
N GLY A 60 -1.69 -6.52 -9.83
CA GLY A 60 -1.04 -5.29 -10.30
C GLY A 60 -2.04 -4.16 -10.59
N VAL A 61 -3.18 -4.47 -11.18
CA VAL A 61 -4.27 -3.48 -11.39
C VAL A 61 -4.87 -3.03 -10.06
N MET A 62 -5.18 -3.96 -9.15
CA MET A 62 -5.78 -3.62 -7.86
C MET A 62 -4.87 -2.70 -7.04
N VAL A 63 -3.61 -3.11 -6.86
CA VAL A 63 -2.61 -2.34 -6.09
C VAL A 63 -2.31 -1.03 -6.80
N GLY A 64 -2.12 -1.06 -8.12
CA GLY A 64 -1.85 0.15 -8.88
C GLY A 64 -2.99 1.18 -8.81
N CYS A 65 -4.25 0.73 -8.86
CA CYS A 65 -5.42 1.59 -8.67
C CYS A 65 -5.46 2.23 -7.26
N ILE A 66 -5.08 1.49 -6.22
CA ILE A 66 -4.95 2.05 -4.86
C ILE A 66 -3.87 3.14 -4.82
N GLY A 67 -2.74 2.92 -5.49
CA GLY A 67 -1.69 3.93 -5.61
C GLY A 67 -2.18 5.22 -6.27
N VAL A 68 -2.93 5.09 -7.37
CA VAL A 68 -3.57 6.23 -8.04
C VAL A 68 -4.57 6.92 -7.11
N LEU A 69 -5.39 6.16 -6.37
CA LEU A 69 -6.36 6.72 -5.43
C LEU A 69 -5.66 7.50 -4.30
N LEU A 70 -4.55 6.99 -3.76
CA LEU A 70 -3.71 7.69 -2.78
C LEU A 70 -3.25 9.03 -3.32
N MET A 71 -2.64 9.06 -4.52
CA MET A 71 -2.21 10.29 -5.16
C MET A 71 -3.38 11.26 -5.43
N PHE A 72 -4.51 10.74 -5.90
CA PHE A 72 -5.69 11.57 -6.21
C PHE A 72 -6.27 12.19 -4.93
N SER A 73 -6.29 11.44 -3.83
CA SER A 73 -6.72 11.94 -2.53
C SER A 73 -5.78 13.03 -1.96
N ALA A 74 -4.52 13.09 -2.43
CA ALA A 74 -3.62 14.21 -2.10
C ALA A 74 -4.17 15.55 -2.62
N LYS A 75 -4.81 15.54 -3.79
CA LYS A 75 -5.46 16.71 -4.39
C LYS A 75 -6.90 16.90 -3.89
N TYR A 76 -7.70 15.83 -3.89
CA TYR A 76 -9.12 15.86 -3.54
C TYR A 76 -9.31 15.49 -2.07
N LYS A 77 -9.32 16.50 -1.21
CA LYS A 77 -9.37 16.35 0.26
C LYS A 77 -10.58 15.53 0.73
N SER A 78 -11.71 15.61 0.03
CA SER A 78 -12.93 14.84 0.32
C SER A 78 -12.72 13.32 0.28
N LEU A 79 -11.77 12.83 -0.53
CA LEU A 79 -11.49 11.41 -0.70
C LEU A 79 -10.49 10.88 0.33
N ARG A 80 -9.81 11.74 1.10
CA ARG A 80 -8.70 11.31 1.96
C ARG A 80 -9.14 10.31 3.01
N THR A 81 -10.24 10.56 3.70
CA THR A 81 -10.66 9.68 4.79
C THR A 81 -11.02 8.28 4.29
N SER A 82 -11.81 8.16 3.22
CA SER A 82 -12.15 6.87 2.64
C SER A 82 -10.93 6.15 2.09
N THR A 83 -10.04 6.89 1.41
CA THR A 83 -8.77 6.35 0.88
C THR A 83 -7.88 5.81 2.00
N MET A 84 -7.74 6.56 3.11
CA MET A 84 -6.92 6.14 4.25
C MET A 84 -7.51 4.90 4.95
N ILE A 85 -8.83 4.79 5.07
CA ILE A 85 -9.49 3.60 5.62
C ILE A 85 -9.23 2.39 4.72
N TYR A 86 -9.49 2.53 3.42
CA TYR A 86 -9.35 1.43 2.48
C TYR A 86 -7.89 0.98 2.36
N SER A 87 -6.96 1.93 2.25
CA SER A 87 -5.52 1.66 2.21
C SER A 87 -5.04 1.02 3.51
N ALA A 88 -5.51 1.46 4.69
CA ALA A 88 -5.15 0.79 5.95
C ALA A 88 -5.53 -0.69 5.93
N PHE A 89 -6.75 -0.99 5.49
CA PHE A 89 -7.25 -2.36 5.45
C PHE A 89 -6.45 -3.22 4.48
N GLU A 90 -6.38 -2.84 3.21
CA GLU A 90 -5.70 -3.64 2.18
C GLU A 90 -4.21 -3.87 2.51
N LYS A 91 -3.50 -2.81 2.94
CA LYS A 91 -2.08 -2.89 3.28
C LYS A 91 -1.83 -3.74 4.52
N SER A 92 -2.71 -3.65 5.53
CA SER A 92 -2.60 -4.47 6.73
C SER A 92 -2.80 -5.96 6.45
N MET A 93 -3.65 -6.32 5.47
CA MET A 93 -3.84 -7.71 5.07
C MET A 93 -2.55 -8.28 4.47
N PHE A 94 -1.90 -7.54 3.57
CA PHE A 94 -0.63 -7.99 2.99
C PHE A 94 0.48 -8.11 4.04
N VAL A 95 0.59 -7.12 4.94
CA VAL A 95 1.55 -7.16 6.07
C VAL A 95 1.30 -8.40 6.94
N GLY A 96 0.04 -8.71 7.26
CA GLY A 96 -0.32 -9.90 8.03
C GLY A 96 0.05 -11.21 7.30
N ILE A 97 -0.24 -11.30 6.00
CA ILE A 97 0.13 -12.45 5.16
C ILE A 97 1.65 -12.63 5.13
N PHE A 98 2.41 -11.55 5.01
CA PHE A 98 3.86 -11.61 5.01
C PHE A 98 4.41 -12.12 6.35
N LEU A 99 3.97 -11.54 7.47
CA LEU A 99 4.41 -11.98 8.79
C LEU A 99 4.03 -13.45 9.05
N TYR A 100 2.83 -13.87 8.63
CA TYR A 100 2.39 -15.25 8.78
C TYR A 100 3.27 -16.22 7.96
N ASN A 101 3.52 -15.93 6.68
CA ASN A 101 4.27 -16.86 5.84
C ASN A 101 5.78 -16.81 6.09
N ALA A 102 6.36 -15.63 6.27
CA ALA A 102 7.80 -15.47 6.47
C ALA A 102 8.23 -15.77 7.91
N CYS A 103 7.45 -15.36 8.92
CA CYS A 103 7.88 -15.47 10.33
C CYS A 103 7.27 -16.66 11.08
N ILE A 104 6.10 -17.16 10.66
CA ILE A 104 5.42 -18.28 11.35
C ILE A 104 5.61 -19.58 10.57
N ASN A 105 5.36 -19.58 9.26
CA ASN A 105 5.55 -20.79 8.42
C ASN A 105 7.00 -20.96 7.94
N ASP A 106 7.86 -19.95 8.13
CA ASP A 106 9.29 -19.97 7.77
C ASP A 106 9.53 -20.24 6.27
N TYR A 107 8.67 -19.68 5.41
CA TYR A 107 8.83 -19.78 3.96
C TYR A 107 9.90 -18.80 3.48
N GLU A 108 11.15 -19.26 3.36
CA GLU A 108 12.29 -18.44 2.93
C GLU A 108 12.06 -17.71 1.59
N TRP A 109 11.39 -18.36 0.64
CA TRP A 109 11.07 -17.75 -0.65
C TRP A 109 10.11 -16.55 -0.50
N PHE A 110 9.34 -16.45 0.59
CA PHE A 110 8.43 -15.33 0.82
C PHE A 110 9.18 -14.01 1.08
N TYR A 111 10.47 -14.06 1.45
CA TYR A 111 11.30 -12.86 1.62
C TYR A 111 11.52 -12.07 0.32
N GLY A 112 11.26 -12.64 -0.85
CA GLY A 112 11.23 -11.87 -2.11
C GLY A 112 10.25 -10.68 -2.03
N TRP A 113 9.17 -10.83 -1.26
CA TRP A 113 8.19 -9.76 -1.03
C TRP A 113 8.61 -8.68 -0.03
N SER A 114 9.84 -8.73 0.50
CA SER A 114 10.32 -7.82 1.55
C SER A 114 10.21 -6.33 1.18
N GLY A 115 10.45 -5.98 -0.10
CA GLY A 115 10.27 -4.63 -0.60
C GLY A 115 8.81 -4.14 -0.51
N VAL A 116 7.86 -4.99 -0.90
CA VAL A 116 6.43 -4.71 -0.80
C VAL A 116 6.02 -4.62 0.67
N PHE A 117 6.49 -5.55 1.49
CA PHE A 117 6.24 -5.55 2.93
C PHE A 117 6.71 -4.25 3.59
N ALA A 118 7.91 -3.75 3.26
CA ALA A 118 8.43 -2.52 3.85
C ALA A 118 7.55 -1.30 3.53
N LEU A 119 7.14 -1.15 2.26
CA LEU A 119 6.24 -0.08 1.84
C LEU A 119 4.86 -0.23 2.49
N ASP A 120 4.26 -1.41 2.42
CA ASP A 120 2.92 -1.67 2.92
C ASP A 120 2.86 -1.57 4.45
N ALA A 121 3.91 -1.96 5.17
CA ALA A 121 4.03 -1.76 6.61
C ALA A 121 4.08 -0.27 6.96
N PHE A 122 4.87 0.53 6.23
CA PHE A 122 4.93 1.97 6.43
C PHE A 122 3.55 2.62 6.19
N VAL A 123 2.89 2.28 5.08
CA VAL A 123 1.55 2.79 4.74
C VAL A 123 0.52 2.33 5.77
N THR A 124 0.59 1.09 6.24
CA THR A 124 -0.28 0.54 7.29
C THR A 124 -0.13 1.33 8.57
N VAL A 125 1.09 1.52 9.08
CA VAL A 125 1.34 2.27 10.32
C VAL A 125 0.83 3.69 10.20
N TYR A 126 1.19 4.41 9.13
CA TYR A 126 0.73 5.78 8.94
C TYR A 126 -0.80 5.87 8.88
N SER A 127 -1.44 4.92 8.20
CA SER A 127 -2.90 4.88 8.07
C SER A 127 -3.60 4.52 9.36
N LEU A 128 -3.05 3.60 10.17
CA LEU A 128 -3.57 3.30 11.51
C LEU A 128 -3.46 4.50 12.46
N VAL A 129 -2.34 5.23 12.42
CA VAL A 129 -2.20 6.48 13.19
C VAL A 129 -3.21 7.52 12.72
N TYR A 130 -3.50 7.58 11.41
CA TYR A 130 -4.56 8.44 10.87
C TYR A 130 -5.95 8.02 11.35
N LEU A 131 -6.26 6.72 11.36
CA LEU A 131 -7.54 6.21 11.85
C LEU A 131 -7.72 6.47 13.34
N TYR A 132 -6.67 6.25 14.14
CA TYR A 132 -6.67 6.60 15.55
C TYR A 132 -6.96 8.09 15.75
N TYR A 133 -6.28 8.97 15.02
CA TYR A 133 -6.57 10.41 15.04
C TYR A 133 -8.01 10.70 14.59
N TYR A 134 -8.45 10.08 13.50
CA TYR A 134 -9.79 10.29 12.96
C TYR A 134 -10.87 9.90 13.97
N LEU A 135 -10.73 8.78 14.67
CA LEU A 135 -11.70 8.32 15.67
C LEU A 135 -11.74 9.22 16.91
N ASN A 136 -10.58 9.71 17.36
CA ASN A 136 -10.46 10.48 18.61
C ASN A 136 -10.59 12.01 18.43
N ARG A 137 -10.60 12.52 17.19
CA ARG A 137 -10.73 13.97 16.95
C ARG A 137 -12.14 14.48 17.23
N ASP A 138 -12.20 15.73 17.66
CA ASP A 138 -13.44 16.51 17.73
C ASP A 138 -14.08 16.65 16.34
N LYS A 139 -15.24 16.02 16.14
CA LYS A 139 -15.94 15.97 14.86
C LYS A 139 -16.64 17.30 14.51
N THR A 140 -16.81 18.19 15.47
CA THR A 140 -17.40 19.52 15.25
C THR A 140 -16.45 20.47 14.52
N LYS A 141 -15.15 20.13 14.46
CA LYS A 141 -14.11 20.95 13.84
C LYS A 141 -13.66 20.37 12.49
N VAL A 142 -13.49 21.28 11.52
CA VAL A 142 -12.80 20.96 10.26
C VAL A 142 -11.32 20.73 10.58
N PRO A 143 -10.79 19.52 10.31
CA PRO A 143 -9.43 19.18 10.68
C PRO A 143 -8.43 19.91 9.77
N ALA A 144 -7.28 20.29 10.32
CA ALA A 144 -6.29 21.12 9.63
C ALA A 144 -5.86 20.55 8.28
N HIS A 145 -5.71 19.22 8.16
CA HIS A 145 -5.34 18.62 6.88
C HIS A 145 -6.44 18.72 5.82
N LEU A 146 -7.70 18.96 6.19
CA LEU A 146 -8.82 19.15 5.24
C LEU A 146 -9.13 20.62 4.96
N ARG A 147 -8.58 21.58 5.72
CA ARG A 147 -8.62 23.01 5.39
C ARG A 147 -7.76 23.26 4.18
#